data_AF-A0AAP8BCE6-F1
#
_entry.id   AF-A0AAP8BCE6-F1
#
_cell.length_a   1.000
_cell.length_b   1.000
_cell.length_c   1.000
_cell.angle_alpha   90.00
_cell.angle_beta   90.00
_cell.angle_gamma   90.00
#
_symmetry.space_group_name_H-M   'P 1'
#
loop_
_entity.id
_entity.type
_entity.pdbx_description
1 polymer ?
#
loop_
_entity_poly.entity_id
_entity_poly.type
_entity_poly.pdbx_seq_one_letter_code
_entity_poly.pdbx_strand_id
1 'polypeptide(L)'
;MKEWIANIFSEREEKGDFFGGVEDEFINQLEKSLDCKFPDSYRWFLKHYGGGGILGIDLTCAGYRDNSPILSETGVYREMGLPNSYVVIWDVGEYVYCLDTSSLVNSECPVVTWDFVSKKTMLEAKDFYEFLSRKLKSSLEDYED
;
A
#
# COMPACT_ATOMS: atom_id res chain seq x y z
N MET A 1 -16.52 0.09 3.63
CA MET A 1 -15.43 0.31 2.64
C MET A 1 -14.68 -0.98 2.38
N LYS A 2 -14.10 -1.60 3.41
CA LYS A 2 -13.51 -2.95 3.36
C LYS A 2 -14.35 -3.98 2.58
N GLU A 3 -15.62 -4.18 2.95
CA GLU A 3 -16.50 -5.16 2.30
C GLU A 3 -16.69 -4.88 0.80
N TRP A 4 -16.85 -3.60 0.45
CA TRP A 4 -16.96 -3.20 -0.96
C TRP A 4 -15.67 -3.50 -1.73
N ILE A 5 -14.50 -3.19 -1.18
CA ILE A 5 -13.21 -3.53 -1.80
C ILE A 5 -13.08 -5.04 -2.00
N ALA A 6 -13.40 -5.83 -0.95
CA ALA A 6 -13.35 -7.28 -1.01
C ALA A 6 -14.30 -7.87 -2.07
N ASN A 7 -15.51 -7.30 -2.21
CA ASN A 7 -16.45 -7.71 -3.26
C ASN A 7 -15.88 -7.42 -4.66
N ILE A 8 -15.34 -6.22 -4.90
CA ILE A 8 -14.74 -5.88 -6.19
C ILE A 8 -13.57 -6.81 -6.51
N PHE A 9 -12.68 -7.08 -5.55
CA PHE A 9 -11.59 -8.04 -5.74
C PHE A 9 -12.13 -9.42 -6.08
N SER A 10 -13.07 -9.95 -5.30
CA SER A 10 -13.66 -11.28 -5.55
C SER A 10 -14.38 -11.39 -6.91
N GLU A 11 -14.95 -10.31 -7.42
CA GLU A 11 -15.68 -10.30 -8.70
C GLU A 11 -14.75 -10.20 -9.92
N ARG A 12 -13.56 -9.61 -9.75
CA ARG A 12 -12.68 -9.20 -10.85
C ARG A 12 -11.32 -9.90 -10.84
N GLU A 13 -10.90 -10.49 -9.72
CA GLU A 13 -9.58 -11.11 -9.61
C GLU A 13 -9.42 -12.31 -10.56
N GLU A 14 -8.27 -12.36 -11.21
CA GLU A 14 -7.78 -13.49 -11.94
C GLU A 14 -6.55 -14.10 -11.26
N LYS A 15 -6.19 -15.32 -11.67
CA LYS A 15 -5.04 -16.02 -11.10
C LYS A 15 -3.75 -15.24 -11.42
N GLY A 16 -3.15 -14.70 -10.39
CA GLY A 16 -1.87 -13.97 -10.47
C GLY A 16 -1.99 -12.50 -10.09
N ASP A 17 -3.20 -11.98 -9.92
CA ASP A 17 -3.43 -10.58 -9.52
C ASP A 17 -2.95 -10.28 -8.11
N PHE A 18 -3.05 -11.26 -7.21
CA PHE A 18 -2.61 -11.15 -5.82
C PHE A 18 -1.62 -12.25 -5.44
N PHE A 19 -0.70 -11.92 -4.53
CA PHE A 19 0.34 -12.85 -4.07
C PHE A 19 -0.12 -13.79 -2.94
N GLY A 20 -1.29 -13.53 -2.36
CA GLY A 20 -1.85 -14.28 -1.25
C GLY A 20 -1.42 -13.72 0.11
N GLY A 21 -2.31 -13.84 1.08
CA GLY A 21 -2.14 -13.27 2.41
C GLY A 21 -0.90 -13.73 3.18
N VAL A 22 -0.36 -12.84 4.03
CA VAL A 22 0.74 -13.13 4.95
C VAL A 22 0.30 -13.15 6.41
N GLU A 23 0.99 -13.94 7.23
CA GLU A 23 0.70 -14.09 8.66
C GLU A 23 1.06 -12.82 9.46
N ASP A 24 0.35 -12.60 10.58
CA ASP A 24 0.59 -11.45 11.48
C ASP A 24 2.04 -11.38 11.96
N GLU A 25 2.68 -12.52 12.22
CA GLU A 25 4.08 -12.58 12.63
C GLU A 25 5.01 -11.94 11.60
N PHE A 26 4.77 -12.20 10.31
CA PHE A 26 5.58 -11.61 9.24
C PHE A 26 5.32 -10.11 9.12
N ILE A 27 4.06 -9.67 9.21
CA ILE A 27 3.74 -8.23 9.22
C ILE A 27 4.43 -7.52 10.40
N ASN A 28 4.47 -8.14 11.57
CA ASN A 28 5.16 -7.59 12.74
C ASN A 28 6.68 -7.50 12.52
N GLN A 29 7.28 -8.42 11.75
CA GLN A 29 8.69 -8.33 11.35
C GLN A 29 8.93 -7.18 10.38
N LEU A 30 8.02 -6.94 9.43
CA LEU A 30 8.08 -5.78 8.53
C LEU A 30 8.01 -4.46 9.30
N GLU A 31 7.02 -4.32 10.19
CA GLU A 31 6.86 -3.16 11.08
C GLU A 31 8.12 -2.90 11.91
N LYS A 32 8.70 -3.95 12.48
CA LYS A 32 9.94 -3.85 13.27
C LYS A 32 11.13 -3.43 12.40
N SER A 33 11.23 -3.94 11.19
CA SER A 33 12.34 -3.63 10.27
C SER A 33 12.28 -2.20 9.74
N LEU A 34 11.07 -1.68 9.55
CA LEU A 34 10.83 -0.31 9.09
C LEU A 34 10.75 0.72 10.22
N ASP A 35 10.76 0.27 11.48
CA ASP A 35 10.56 1.06 12.70
C ASP A 35 9.27 1.88 12.68
N CYS A 36 8.15 1.23 12.33
CA CYS A 36 6.85 1.86 12.25
C CYS A 36 5.71 0.93 12.65
N LYS A 37 4.48 1.46 12.68
CA LYS A 37 3.25 0.68 12.78
C LYS A 37 2.41 0.84 11.53
N PHE A 38 1.95 -0.27 10.97
CA PHE A 38 1.06 -0.23 9.82
C PHE A 38 -0.38 0.03 10.28
N PRO A 39 -1.17 0.79 9.51
CA PRO A 39 -2.56 1.00 9.83
C PRO A 39 -3.37 -0.29 9.66
N ASP A 40 -4.48 -0.42 10.41
CA ASP A 40 -5.30 -1.63 10.44
C ASP A 40 -5.84 -2.00 9.05
N SER A 41 -6.21 -1.01 8.24
CA SER A 41 -6.63 -1.19 6.85
C SER A 41 -5.56 -1.79 5.95
N TYR A 42 -4.29 -1.37 6.09
CA TYR A 42 -3.18 -1.95 5.32
C TYR A 42 -2.78 -3.33 5.83
N ARG A 43 -2.77 -3.53 7.15
CA ARG A 43 -2.58 -4.86 7.75
C ARG A 43 -3.63 -5.84 7.24
N TRP A 44 -4.90 -5.43 7.17
CA TRP A 44 -5.95 -6.25 6.58
C TRP A 44 -5.62 -6.65 5.14
N PHE A 45 -5.17 -5.71 4.31
CA PHE A 45 -4.83 -5.99 2.91
C PHE A 45 -3.68 -7.01 2.81
N LEU A 46 -2.58 -6.81 3.55
CA LEU A 46 -1.46 -7.75 3.55
C LEU A 46 -1.88 -9.14 4.01
N LYS A 47 -2.75 -9.24 5.02
CA LYS A 47 -3.24 -10.53 5.55
C LYS A 47 -4.10 -11.32 4.58
N HIS A 48 -4.75 -10.67 3.61
CA HIS A 48 -5.68 -11.33 2.70
C HIS A 48 -5.08 -11.50 1.30
N TYR A 49 -4.32 -10.51 0.84
CA TYR A 49 -3.86 -10.42 -0.55
C TYR A 49 -2.34 -10.39 -0.68
N GLY A 50 -1.61 -9.98 0.37
CA GLY A 50 -0.15 -9.93 0.42
C GLY A 50 0.51 -8.85 -0.46
N GLY A 51 -0.14 -8.43 -1.54
CA GLY A 51 0.36 -7.51 -2.56
C GLY A 51 -0.34 -7.75 -3.90
N GLY A 52 0.01 -6.96 -4.91
CA GLY A 52 -0.58 -7.01 -6.23
C GLY A 52 -1.82 -6.12 -6.34
N GLY A 53 -2.68 -6.40 -7.31
CA GLY A 53 -3.88 -5.60 -7.56
C GLY A 53 -4.54 -5.92 -8.89
N ILE A 54 -5.60 -5.17 -9.16
CA ILE A 54 -6.44 -5.29 -10.34
C ILE A 54 -6.70 -3.91 -10.94
N LEU A 55 -7.22 -3.86 -12.17
CA LEU A 55 -7.66 -2.60 -12.80
C LEU A 55 -6.54 -1.54 -12.87
N GLY A 56 -5.31 -1.98 -13.14
CA GLY A 56 -4.12 -1.13 -13.22
C GLY A 56 -3.53 -0.74 -11.86
N ILE A 57 -4.10 -1.21 -10.76
CA ILE A 57 -3.53 -1.08 -9.42
C ILE A 57 -2.52 -2.21 -9.18
N ASP A 58 -1.33 -1.89 -8.66
CA ASP A 58 -0.31 -2.88 -8.32
C ASP A 58 0.38 -2.49 -7.00
N LEU A 59 -0.15 -2.97 -5.88
CA LEU A 59 0.36 -2.63 -4.55
C LEU A 59 1.58 -3.47 -4.20
N THR A 60 2.63 -2.81 -3.70
CA THR A 60 3.89 -3.45 -3.32
C THR A 60 3.65 -4.65 -2.40
N CYS A 61 4.20 -5.80 -2.79
CA CYS A 61 4.01 -7.05 -2.08
C CYS A 61 4.84 -7.15 -0.80
N ALA A 62 4.25 -7.68 0.27
CA ALA A 62 4.95 -8.03 1.51
C ALA A 62 6.11 -9.00 1.27
N GLY A 63 6.02 -9.83 0.24
CA GLY A 63 7.01 -10.84 -0.09
C GLY A 63 6.99 -12.02 0.86
N TYR A 64 8.13 -12.67 1.02
CA TYR A 64 8.26 -13.88 1.84
C TYR A 64 9.61 -13.94 2.54
N ARG A 65 9.58 -14.08 3.87
CA ARG A 65 10.77 -14.20 4.73
C ARG A 65 11.79 -13.08 4.46
N ASP A 66 12.97 -13.44 3.93
CA ASP A 66 14.10 -12.53 3.77
C ASP A 66 14.00 -11.67 2.50
N ASN A 67 12.99 -11.90 1.65
CA ASN A 67 12.77 -11.12 0.43
C ASN A 67 11.42 -10.39 0.50
N SER A 68 11.45 -9.11 0.88
CA SER A 68 10.27 -8.26 1.01
C SER A 68 10.41 -7.01 0.14
N PRO A 69 9.65 -6.92 -0.98
CA PRO A 69 9.59 -5.74 -1.82
C PRO A 69 9.27 -4.46 -1.04
N ILE A 70 8.36 -4.50 -0.06
CA ILE A 70 8.06 -3.34 0.81
C ILE A 70 9.35 -2.83 1.48
N LEU A 71 10.18 -3.72 2.05
CA LEU A 71 11.42 -3.33 2.71
C LEU A 71 12.43 -2.75 1.71
N SER A 72 12.65 -3.44 0.58
CA SER A 72 13.64 -3.01 -0.41
C SER A 72 13.25 -1.71 -1.10
N GLU A 73 11.99 -1.58 -1.54
CA GLU A 73 11.50 -0.36 -2.20
C GLU A 73 11.51 0.82 -1.24
N THR A 74 10.96 0.65 -0.03
CA THR A 74 11.01 1.70 0.99
C THR A 74 12.45 2.09 1.32
N GLY A 75 13.38 1.13 1.39
CA GLY A 75 14.80 1.37 1.58
C GLY A 75 15.42 2.25 0.49
N VAL A 76 15.20 1.90 -0.79
CA VAL A 76 15.69 2.67 -1.94
C VAL A 76 15.19 4.12 -1.88
N TYR A 77 13.91 4.32 -1.60
CA TYR A 77 13.36 5.68 -1.52
C TYR A 77 13.85 6.46 -0.29
N ARG A 78 14.10 5.78 0.84
CA ARG A 78 14.73 6.40 2.03
C ARG A 78 16.16 6.86 1.74
N GLU A 79 16.95 6.10 0.98
CA GLU A 79 18.27 6.55 0.51
C GLU A 79 18.18 7.81 -0.37
N MET A 80 17.05 7.99 -1.06
CA MET A 80 16.74 9.18 -1.85
C MET A 80 16.09 10.32 -1.04
N GLY A 81 15.93 10.18 0.27
CA GLY A 81 15.40 11.22 1.15
C GLY A 81 13.91 11.11 1.47
N LEU A 82 13.28 9.97 1.23
CA LEU A 82 11.95 9.67 1.77
C LEU A 82 12.01 9.68 3.31
N PRO A 83 11.04 10.32 4.01
CA PRO A 83 11.00 10.29 5.47
C PRO A 83 10.98 8.86 6.04
N ASN A 84 11.67 8.61 7.16
CA ASN A 84 11.68 7.29 7.80
C ASN A 84 10.30 6.82 8.26
N SER A 85 9.39 7.74 8.56
CA SER A 85 8.01 7.41 8.91
C SER A 85 7.16 7.00 7.71
N TYR A 86 7.69 7.09 6.47
CA TYR A 86 6.93 6.72 5.28
C TYR A 86 7.26 5.29 4.87
N VAL A 87 6.23 4.59 4.37
CA VAL A 87 6.31 3.23 3.85
C VAL A 87 5.76 3.25 2.43
N VAL A 88 6.56 2.84 1.44
CA VAL A 88 6.14 2.79 0.05
C VAL A 88 5.15 1.63 -0.12
N ILE A 89 4.00 1.91 -0.74
CA ILE A 89 2.95 0.92 -0.99
C ILE A 89 2.63 0.73 -2.47
N TRP A 90 3.07 1.66 -3.33
CA TRP A 90 2.93 1.54 -4.78
C TRP A 90 3.83 2.56 -5.47
N ASP A 91 4.74 2.09 -6.32
CA ASP A 91 5.53 2.91 -7.24
C ASP A 91 4.86 3.00 -8.61
N VAL A 92 4.54 4.23 -9.05
CA VAL A 92 3.95 4.51 -10.37
C VAL A 92 4.94 5.18 -11.32
N GLY A 93 6.24 5.14 -11.00
CA GLY A 93 7.34 5.64 -11.82
C GLY A 93 7.61 7.13 -11.64
N GLU A 94 6.59 7.99 -11.74
CA GLU A 94 6.76 9.45 -11.55
C GLU A 94 6.85 9.84 -10.07
N TYR A 95 6.08 9.17 -9.23
CA TYR A 95 6.06 9.35 -7.78
C TYR A 95 5.67 8.03 -7.11
N VAL A 96 5.80 7.97 -5.79
CA VAL A 96 5.36 6.83 -4.99
C VAL A 96 4.17 7.19 -4.11
N TYR A 97 3.24 6.26 -3.96
CA TYR A 97 2.26 6.29 -2.89
C TYR A 97 2.89 5.71 -1.62
N CYS A 98 2.73 6.42 -0.52
CA CYS A 98 3.27 6.04 0.78
C CYS A 98 2.20 6.10 1.87
N LEU A 99 2.32 5.23 2.86
CA LEU A 99 1.69 5.41 4.16
C LEU A 99 2.55 6.38 4.98
N ASP A 100 1.98 7.50 5.44
CA ASP A 100 2.64 8.35 6.41
C ASP A 100 2.34 7.83 7.83
N THR A 101 3.21 6.96 8.32
CA THR A 101 3.06 6.30 9.64
C THR A 101 3.58 7.15 10.81
N SER A 102 3.84 8.45 10.59
CA SER A 102 4.36 9.35 11.63
C SER A 102 3.44 9.48 12.85
N SER A 103 2.13 9.29 12.64
CA SER A 103 1.13 9.21 13.69
C SER A 103 -0.07 8.40 13.23
N LEU A 104 -0.56 7.49 14.08
CA LEU A 104 -1.79 6.76 13.85
C LEU A 104 -2.92 7.39 14.66
N VAL A 105 -4.04 7.68 14.00
CA VAL A 105 -5.29 8.15 14.62
C VAL A 105 -6.36 7.09 14.38
N ASN A 106 -6.92 6.55 15.46
CA ASN A 106 -7.85 5.40 15.39
C ASN A 106 -7.27 4.21 14.60
N SER A 107 -6.00 3.89 14.83
CA SER A 107 -5.25 2.83 14.12
C SER A 107 -5.09 3.04 12.60
N GLU A 108 -5.33 4.24 12.10
CA GLU A 108 -5.19 4.57 10.68
C GLU A 108 -4.21 5.72 10.47
N CYS A 109 -3.64 5.81 9.27
CA CYS A 109 -2.74 6.88 8.88
C CYS A 109 -3.00 7.29 7.41
N PRO A 110 -2.68 8.53 7.02
CA PRO A 110 -2.95 8.99 5.67
C PRO A 110 -2.06 8.29 4.63
N VAL A 111 -2.60 8.22 3.42
CA VAL A 111 -1.82 7.92 2.21
C VAL A 111 -1.42 9.24 1.57
N VAL A 112 -0.15 9.34 1.21
CA VAL A 112 0.44 10.51 0.57
C VAL A 112 1.15 10.11 -0.72
N THR A 113 1.29 11.04 -1.65
CA THR A 113 2.27 10.92 -2.73
C THR A 113 3.58 11.54 -2.28
N TRP A 114 4.70 10.96 -2.71
CA TRP A 114 6.01 11.56 -2.56
C TRP A 114 6.71 11.60 -3.92
N ASP A 115 7.02 12.80 -4.38
CA ASP A 115 7.71 13.04 -5.63
C ASP A 115 9.22 13.05 -5.41
N PHE A 116 9.95 12.18 -6.11
CA PHE A 116 11.37 11.98 -5.85
C PHE A 116 12.26 13.09 -6.42
N VAL A 117 11.75 13.96 -7.30
CA VAL A 117 12.53 15.07 -7.88
C VAL A 117 12.47 16.29 -6.98
N SER A 118 11.26 16.73 -6.66
CA SER A 118 10.94 17.89 -5.84
C SER A 118 10.98 17.62 -4.33
N LYS A 119 10.96 16.34 -3.92
CA LYS A 119 10.88 15.89 -2.52
C LYS A 119 9.63 16.36 -1.80
N LYS A 120 8.59 16.74 -2.56
CA LYS A 120 7.32 17.22 -2.01
C LYS A 120 6.40 16.05 -1.68
N THR A 121 5.64 16.23 -0.61
CA THR A 121 4.57 15.32 -0.20
C THR A 121 3.21 15.99 -0.43
N MET A 122 2.24 15.24 -0.96
CA MET A 122 0.85 15.69 -1.03
C MET A 122 -0.09 14.63 -0.44
N LEU A 123 -1.13 15.07 0.28
CA LEU A 123 -2.14 14.17 0.82
C LEU A 123 -2.98 13.58 -0.32
N GLU A 124 -3.08 12.26 -0.37
CA GLU A 124 -3.89 11.53 -1.35
C GLU A 124 -5.21 11.05 -0.73
N ALA A 125 -5.16 10.47 0.47
CA ALA A 125 -6.32 9.97 1.19
C ALA A 125 -6.07 9.96 2.70
N LYS A 126 -7.15 9.99 3.49
CA LYS A 126 -7.03 9.99 4.96
C LYS A 126 -6.63 8.63 5.56
N ASP A 127 -6.88 7.55 4.83
CA ASP A 127 -6.59 6.16 5.21
C ASP A 127 -6.44 5.29 3.96
N PHE A 128 -5.91 4.08 4.13
CA PHE A 128 -5.63 3.19 3.01
C PHE A 128 -6.91 2.62 2.36
N TYR A 129 -8.01 2.45 3.10
CA TYR A 129 -9.28 2.04 2.48
C TYR A 129 -9.83 3.12 1.56
N GLU A 130 -9.79 4.39 1.98
CA GLU A 130 -10.23 5.52 1.16
C GLU A 130 -9.37 5.60 -0.10
N PHE A 131 -8.05 5.51 0.03
CA PHE A 131 -7.13 5.45 -1.11
C PHE A 131 -7.51 4.35 -2.10
N LEU A 132 -7.54 3.10 -1.65
CA LEU A 132 -7.79 1.95 -2.51
C LEU A 132 -9.19 2.02 -3.14
N SER A 133 -10.19 2.47 -2.38
CA SER A 133 -11.55 2.61 -2.91
C SER A 133 -11.67 3.69 -3.98
N ARG A 134 -10.92 4.81 -3.88
CA ARG A 134 -10.88 5.85 -4.91
C ARG A 134 -10.24 5.33 -6.19
N LYS A 135 -9.11 4.62 -6.08
CA LYS A 135 -8.42 4.03 -7.23
C LYS A 135 -9.31 3.04 -7.96
N LEU A 136 -9.95 2.12 -7.22
CA LEU A 136 -10.89 1.16 -7.80
C LEU A 136 -12.08 1.82 -8.50
N LYS A 137 -12.67 2.86 -7.90
CA LYS A 137 -13.79 3.58 -8.52
C LYS A 137 -13.38 4.28 -9.82
N SER A 138 -12.27 5.02 -9.79
CA SER A 138 -11.74 5.70 -10.97
C SER A 138 -11.50 4.71 -12.10
N SER A 139 -10.83 3.59 -11.80
CA SER A 139 -10.57 2.58 -12.83
C SER A 139 -11.87 1.97 -13.36
N LEU A 140 -12.86 1.65 -12.51
CA LEU A 140 -14.14 1.10 -12.96
C LEU A 140 -14.90 2.06 -13.89
N GLU A 141 -14.88 3.36 -13.59
CA GLU A 141 -15.47 4.39 -14.45
C GLU A 141 -14.77 4.43 -15.82
N ASP A 142 -13.43 4.37 -15.85
CA ASP A 142 -12.63 4.36 -17.09
C ASP A 142 -12.86 3.10 -17.97
N TYR A 143 -13.31 1.99 -17.39
CA TYR A 143 -13.62 0.74 -18.13
C TYR A 143 -15.06 0.71 -18.69
N GLU A 144 -15.95 1.57 -18.19
CA GLU A 144 -17.36 1.63 -18.62
C GLU A 144 -17.60 2.62 -19.78
N ASP A 145 -16.61 3.47 -20.10
CA ASP A 145 -16.59 4.40 -21.24
C ASP A 145 -15.92 3.81 -22.51
#